data_AF-M0HR37-F1
#
_entry.id   AF-M0HR37-F1
#
_cell.length_a   1.000
_cell.length_b   1.000
_cell.length_c   1.000
_cell.angle_alpha   90.00
_cell.angle_beta   90.00
_cell.angle_gamma   90.00
#
_symmetry.space_group_name_H-M   'P 1'
#
loop_
_entity.id
_entity.type
_entity.pdbx_description
1 polymer ?
#
loop_
_entity_poly.entity_id
_entity_poly.type
_entity_poly.pdbx_seq_one_letter_code
_entity_poly.pdbx_strand_id
1 'polypeptide(L)'
;MRCVEAGETTRYQPDYTRLLFEEICTLIEENTREELRNELVAITEETEEWQATYNVETWEDFEQSLADGDLASSELRERRDVIGRWEEYQEDRRLIKHALALYSDVEAPREQMIDVADRDTN
;
A
#
# COMPACT_ATOMS: atom_id res chain seq x y z
N MET A 1 11.92 -2.73 16.25
CA MET A 1 12.44 -4.07 16.58
C MET A 1 11.58 -4.65 17.68
N ARG A 2 11.05 -5.86 17.48
CA ARG A 2 10.30 -6.58 18.49
C ARG A 2 11.19 -7.65 19.12
N CYS A 3 11.14 -7.71 20.45
CA CYS A 3 11.82 -8.71 21.24
C CYS A 3 10.90 -9.94 21.34
N VAL A 4 11.39 -11.12 20.94
CA VAL A 4 10.67 -12.39 21.11
C VAL A 4 11.55 -13.33 21.91
N GLU A 5 11.01 -13.87 22.99
CA GLU A 5 11.71 -14.89 23.78
C GLU A 5 11.61 -16.25 23.08
N ALA A 6 12.76 -16.84 22.77
CA ALA A 6 12.90 -18.17 22.19
C ALA A 6 13.77 -19.03 23.11
N GLY A 7 13.16 -19.59 24.16
CA GLY A 7 13.87 -20.37 25.18
C GLY A 7 14.88 -19.50 25.96
N GLU A 8 16.14 -19.92 25.99
CA GLU A 8 17.23 -19.17 26.67
C GLU A 8 17.83 -18.03 25.82
N THR A 9 17.30 -17.78 24.62
CA THR A 9 17.80 -16.75 23.72
C THR A 9 16.74 -15.72 23.35
N THR A 10 17.12 -14.46 23.47
CA THR A 10 16.34 -13.33 22.98
C THR A 10 16.60 -13.14 21.49
N ARG A 11 15.54 -13.17 20.67
CA ARG A 11 15.62 -12.84 19.24
C ARG A 11 15.01 -11.47 18.98
N TYR A 12 15.72 -10.66 18.21
CA TYR A 12 15.23 -9.40 17.70
C TYR A 12 14.77 -9.60 16.26
N GLN A 13 13.50 -9.32 16.01
CA GLN A 13 12.93 -9.33 14.67
C GLN A 13 12.41 -7.94 14.31
N PRO A 14 12.36 -7.60 13.01
CA PRO A 14 11.62 -6.42 12.56
C PRO A 14 10.21 -6.45 13.13
N ASP A 15 9.77 -5.29 13.62
CA ASP A 15 8.39 -5.15 14.09
C ASP A 15 7.53 -4.74 12.91
N TYR A 16 7.08 -5.73 12.14
CA TYR A 16 6.29 -5.51 10.92
C TYR A 16 4.97 -4.79 11.20
N THR A 17 4.38 -4.98 12.39
CA THR A 17 3.18 -4.24 12.78
C THR A 17 3.50 -2.76 12.94
N ARG A 18 4.60 -2.44 13.64
CA ARG A 18 5.03 -1.05 13.79
C ARG A 18 5.39 -0.41 12.45
N LEU A 19 6.08 -1.12 11.56
CA LEU A 19 6.43 -0.63 10.22
C LEU A 19 5.18 -0.29 9.41
N LEU A 20 4.19 -1.21 9.38
CA LEU A 20 2.91 -0.97 8.71
C LEU A 20 2.20 0.28 9.24
N PHE A 21 2.15 0.45 10.56
CA PHE A 21 1.52 1.65 11.13
C PHE A 21 2.33 2.93 10.85
N GLU A 22 3.66 2.86 10.85
CA GLU A 22 4.51 3.98 10.47
C GLU A 22 4.22 4.42 9.03
N GLU A 23 4.11 3.49 8.07
CA GLU A 23 3.73 3.78 6.68
C GLU A 23 2.33 4.40 6.56
N ILE A 24 1.34 3.86 7.26
CA ILE A 24 -0.02 4.43 7.26
C ILE A 24 -0.02 5.85 7.82
N CYS A 25 0.70 6.11 8.91
CA CYS A 25 0.81 7.44 9.48
C CYS A 25 1.46 8.41 8.48
N THR A 26 2.55 8.01 7.82
CA THR A 26 3.19 8.82 6.76
C THR A 26 2.20 9.18 5.66
N LEU A 27 1.40 8.21 5.17
CA LEU A 27 0.38 8.47 4.15
C LEU A 27 -0.65 9.53 4.60
N ILE A 28 -1.10 9.46 5.84
CA ILE A 28 -2.07 10.41 6.41
C ILE A 28 -1.44 11.80 6.62
N GLU A 29 -0.17 11.85 7.02
CA GLU A 29 0.54 13.10 7.29
C GLU A 29 0.91 13.85 6.02
N GLU A 30 1.29 13.13 4.97
CA GLU A 30 1.81 13.72 3.72
C GLU A 30 0.73 13.97 2.67
N ASN A 31 -0.45 13.36 2.80
CA ASN A 31 -1.50 13.43 1.79
C ASN A 31 -2.85 13.82 2.39
N THR A 32 -3.62 14.57 1.63
CA THR A 32 -5.03 14.82 1.88
C THR A 32 -5.87 13.58 1.60
N ARG A 33 -7.05 13.51 2.21
CA ARG A 33 -8.03 12.45 1.95
C ARG A 33 -8.44 12.37 0.47
N GLU A 34 -8.44 13.50 -0.24
CA GLU A 34 -8.77 13.55 -1.66
C GLU A 34 -7.62 13.02 -2.53
N GLU A 35 -6.37 13.38 -2.23
CA GLU A 35 -5.19 12.83 -2.91
C GLU A 35 -5.13 11.30 -2.79
N LEU A 36 -5.35 10.76 -1.59
CA LEU A 36 -5.40 9.31 -1.37
C LEU A 36 -6.54 8.63 -2.15
N ARG A 37 -7.68 9.30 -2.35
CA ARG A 37 -8.77 8.77 -3.18
C ARG A 37 -8.43 8.80 -4.66
N ASN A 38 -7.78 9.87 -5.12
CA ASN A 38 -7.34 9.99 -6.50
C ASN A 38 -6.27 8.94 -6.82
N GLU A 39 -5.35 8.68 -5.89
CA GLU A 39 -4.34 7.63 -6.03
C GLU A 39 -4.99 6.24 -6.18
N LEU A 40 -6.04 5.94 -5.41
CA LEU A 40 -6.79 4.68 -5.59
C LEU A 40 -7.43 4.55 -6.98
N VAL A 41 -7.90 5.66 -7.55
CA VAL A 41 -8.45 5.67 -8.91
C VAL A 41 -7.33 5.41 -9.92
N ALA A 42 -6.21 6.11 -9.80
CA ALA A 42 -5.05 5.93 -10.69
C ALA A 42 -4.53 4.48 -10.68
N ILE A 43 -4.35 3.88 -9.50
CA ILE A 43 -3.95 2.48 -9.36
C ILE A 43 -4.96 1.53 -10.02
N THR A 44 -6.26 1.83 -9.90
CA THR A 44 -7.32 1.01 -10.50
C THR A 44 -7.30 1.11 -12.03
N GLU A 45 -7.17 2.32 -12.57
CA GLU A 45 -7.09 2.56 -14.02
C GLU A 45 -5.86 1.87 -14.63
N GLU A 46 -4.70 1.97 -13.98
CA GLU A 46 -3.48 1.32 -14.49
C GLU A 46 -3.53 -0.21 -14.37
N THR A 47 -4.19 -0.72 -13.33
CA THR A 47 -4.50 -2.15 -13.23
C THR A 47 -5.39 -2.61 -14.39
N GLU A 48 -6.44 -1.86 -14.72
CA GLU A 48 -7.35 -2.17 -15.83
C GLU A 48 -6.63 -2.09 -17.20
N GLU A 49 -5.67 -1.18 -17.35
CA GLU A 49 -4.82 -1.10 -18.54
C GLU A 49 -3.97 -2.36 -18.72
N TRP A 50 -3.33 -2.85 -17.66
CA TRP A 50 -2.56 -4.10 -17.72
C TRP A 50 -3.46 -5.31 -17.96
N GLN A 51 -4.63 -5.37 -17.31
CA GLN A 51 -5.64 -6.41 -17.56
C GLN A 51 -6.02 -6.48 -19.04
N ALA A 52 -6.30 -5.34 -19.66
CA ALA A 52 -6.65 -5.27 -21.08
C ALA A 52 -5.45 -5.61 -21.99
N THR A 53 -4.25 -5.14 -21.64
CA THR A 53 -3.03 -5.36 -22.42
C THR A 53 -2.62 -6.82 -22.48
N TYR A 54 -2.70 -7.52 -21.34
CA TYR A 54 -2.29 -8.91 -21.22
C TYR A 54 -3.45 -9.91 -21.28
N ASN A 55 -4.69 -9.42 -21.38
CA ASN A 55 -5.94 -10.19 -21.38
C ASN A 55 -6.03 -11.13 -20.17
N VAL A 56 -5.84 -10.55 -18.99
CA VAL A 56 -5.83 -11.24 -17.68
C VAL A 56 -6.83 -10.56 -16.76
N GLU A 57 -7.52 -11.32 -15.92
CA GLU A 57 -8.48 -10.74 -14.97
C GLU A 57 -7.83 -10.51 -13.60
N THR A 58 -6.85 -11.33 -13.23
CA THR A 58 -6.20 -11.25 -11.92
C THR A 58 -4.68 -11.31 -12.02
N TRP A 59 -4.00 -10.89 -10.96
CA TRP A 59 -2.55 -11.04 -10.82
C TRP A 59 -2.12 -12.51 -10.94
N GLU A 60 -2.90 -13.43 -10.37
CA GLU A 60 -2.63 -14.88 -10.44
C GLU A 60 -2.74 -15.41 -11.89
N ASP A 61 -3.69 -14.90 -12.68
CA ASP A 61 -3.80 -15.24 -14.10
C ASP A 61 -2.59 -14.70 -14.88
N PHE A 62 -2.13 -13.50 -14.53
CA PHE A 62 -0.99 -12.90 -15.20
C PHE A 62 0.31 -13.65 -14.89
N GLU A 63 0.52 -14.05 -13.62
CA GLU A 63 1.64 -14.89 -13.23
C GLU A 63 1.59 -16.25 -13.95
N GLN A 64 0.42 -16.88 -14.05
CA GLN A 64 0.23 -18.12 -14.80
C GLN A 64 0.56 -17.95 -16.29
N SER A 65 0.27 -16.79 -16.89
CA SER A 65 0.61 -16.51 -18.29
C SER A 65 2.12 -16.59 -18.58
N LEU A 66 2.98 -16.46 -17.57
CA LEU A 66 4.43 -16.64 -17.74
C LEU A 66 4.83 -18.10 -17.99
N ALA A 67 4.00 -19.05 -17.58
CA ALA A 67 4.25 -20.47 -17.76
C ALA A 67 3.88 -20.97 -19.17
N ASP A 68 3.21 -20.14 -19.98
CA ASP A 68 2.93 -20.46 -21.38
C ASP A 68 4.24 -20.50 -22.19
N GLY A 69 4.54 -21.67 -22.75
CA GLY A 69 5.82 -21.97 -23.39
C GLY A 69 6.09 -21.26 -24.72
N ASP A 70 5.19 -20.38 -25.16
CA ASP A 70 5.29 -19.67 -26.44
C ASP A 70 5.98 -18.29 -26.35
N LEU A 71 6.38 -17.87 -25.14
CA LEU A 71 6.96 -16.54 -24.91
C LEU A 71 8.47 -16.48 -25.14
N ALA A 72 8.92 -15.43 -25.83
CA ALA A 72 10.35 -15.15 -25.98
C ALA A 72 10.97 -14.64 -24.67
N SER A 73 12.28 -14.86 -24.47
CA SER A 73 12.98 -14.44 -23.24
C SER A 73 12.90 -12.93 -22.95
N SER A 74 12.82 -12.08 -23.98
CA SER A 74 12.61 -10.63 -23.80
C SER A 74 11.22 -10.31 -23.29
N GLU A 75 10.20 -10.98 -23.83
CA GLU A 75 8.80 -10.80 -23.43
C GLU A 75 8.55 -11.32 -22.01
N LEU A 76 9.18 -12.44 -21.64
CA LEU A 76 9.15 -12.94 -20.25
C LEU A 76 9.72 -11.94 -19.25
N ARG A 77 10.79 -11.21 -19.60
CA ARG A 77 11.35 -10.16 -18.72
C ARG A 77 10.39 -8.99 -18.57
N GLU A 78 9.84 -8.50 -19.68
CA GLU A 78 8.88 -7.39 -19.68
C GLU A 78 7.63 -7.73 -18.84
N ARG A 79 7.05 -8.91 -19.04
CA ARG A 79 5.88 -9.35 -18.25
C ARG A 79 6.20 -9.49 -16.77
N ARG A 80 7.39 -10.03 -16.42
CA ARG A 80 7.83 -10.12 -15.02
C ARG A 80 7.95 -8.74 -14.37
N ASP A 81 8.46 -7.75 -15.10
CA ASP A 81 8.59 -6.39 -14.58
C ASP A 81 7.21 -5.76 -14.33
N VAL A 82 6.23 -6.02 -15.20
CA VAL A 82 4.85 -5.57 -15.01
C VAL A 82 4.20 -6.28 -13.82
N ILE A 83 4.42 -7.59 -13.66
CA ILE A 83 3.91 -8.37 -12.51
C ILE A 83 4.43 -7.80 -11.19
N GLY A 84 5.70 -7.42 -11.13
CA GLY A 84 6.27 -6.75 -9.96
C GLY A 84 5.59 -5.42 -9.64
N ARG A 85 5.39 -4.56 -10.65
CA ARG A 85 4.64 -3.30 -10.47
C ARG A 85 3.20 -3.51 -10.03
N TRP A 86 2.54 -4.55 -10.55
CA TRP A 86 1.18 -4.87 -10.13
C TRP A 86 1.15 -5.35 -8.67
N GLU A 87 2.12 -6.16 -8.24
CA GLU A 87 2.24 -6.54 -6.82
C GLU A 87 2.38 -5.29 -5.92
N GLU A 88 3.29 -4.38 -6.26
CA GLU A 88 3.46 -3.09 -5.57
C GLU A 88 2.15 -2.29 -5.51
N TYR A 89 1.44 -2.17 -6.63
CA TYR A 89 0.15 -1.46 -6.69
C TYR A 89 -0.94 -2.10 -5.83
N GLN A 90 -0.94 -3.42 -5.65
CA GLN A 90 -1.88 -4.08 -4.75
C GLN A 90 -1.54 -3.80 -3.28
N GLU A 91 -0.25 -3.73 -2.94
CA GLU A 91 0.21 -3.33 -1.60
C GLU A 91 -0.16 -1.88 -1.31
N ASP A 92 0.15 -0.95 -2.22
CA ASP A 92 -0.18 0.47 -2.10
C ASP A 92 -1.69 0.66 -1.94
N ARG A 93 -2.49 -0.02 -2.78
CA ARG A 93 -3.96 0.02 -2.68
C ARG A 93 -4.46 -0.45 -1.32
N ARG A 94 -3.81 -1.45 -0.69
CA ARG A 94 -4.16 -1.89 0.67
C ARG A 94 -3.78 -0.84 1.70
N LEU A 95 -2.58 -0.28 1.64
CA LEU A 95 -2.10 0.76 2.54
C LEU A 95 -2.98 2.01 2.48
N ILE A 96 -3.30 2.49 1.27
CA ILE A 96 -4.15 3.67 1.07
C ILE A 96 -5.57 3.42 1.62
N LYS A 97 -6.14 2.22 1.43
CA LYS A 97 -7.44 1.87 2.05
C LYS A 97 -7.37 1.92 3.57
N HIS A 98 -6.29 1.44 4.18
CA HIS A 98 -6.09 1.55 5.63
C HIS A 98 -5.93 3.01 6.07
N ALA A 99 -5.15 3.81 5.35
CA ALA A 99 -4.99 5.23 5.61
C ALA A 99 -6.33 5.97 5.53
N LEU A 100 -7.14 5.74 4.50
CA LEU A 100 -8.48 6.34 4.36
C LEU A 100 -9.46 5.94 5.46
N ALA A 101 -9.36 4.71 5.96
CA ALA A 101 -10.17 4.25 7.09
C ALA A 101 -9.79 4.97 8.39
N LEU A 102 -8.49 5.13 8.64
CA LEU A 102 -7.95 5.79 9.83
C LEU A 102 -7.94 7.32 9.75
N TYR A 103 -8.07 7.88 8.55
CA TYR A 103 -8.03 9.33 8.33
C TYR A 103 -9.06 10.06 9.22
N SER A 104 -10.29 9.54 9.27
CA SER A 104 -11.36 10.11 10.10
C SER A 104 -11.11 9.96 11.61
N ASP A 105 -10.40 8.89 12.02
CA ASP A 105 -10.06 8.66 13.42
C ASP A 105 -8.95 9.61 13.91
N VAL A 106 -8.08 10.07 13.00
CA VAL A 106 -6.96 10.99 13.28
C VAL A 106 -7.38 12.46 13.15
N GLU A 107 -8.27 12.78 12.22
CA GLU A 107 -8.74 14.15 11.97
C GLU A 107 -9.57 14.72 13.13
N ALA A 108 -10.44 13.90 13.74
CA ALA A 108 -11.28 14.34 14.86
C ALA A 108 -10.51 14.79 16.12
N PRO A 109 -9.44 14.09 16.57
CA PRO A 109 -8.54 14.59 17.61
C PRO A 109 -7.75 15.84 17.21
N ARG A 110 -7.32 15.93 15.94
CA ARG A 110 -6.53 17.07 15.43
C ARG A 110 -7.35 18.37 15.50
N GLU A 111 -8.61 18.33 15.07
CA GLU A 111 -9.53 19.47 15.15
C GLU A 111 -9.76 19.92 16.59
N GLN A 112 -9.90 18.97 17.53
CA GLN A 112 -10.05 19.27 18.96
C GLN A 112 -8.80 19.95 19.54
N MET A 113 -7.59 19.54 19.15
CA MET A 113 -6.36 20.17 19.61
C MET A 113 -6.19 21.60 19.07
N ILE A 114 -6.63 21.87 17.85
CA ILE A 114 -6.61 23.22 17.26
C ILE A 114 -7.57 24.15 18.02
N ASP A 115 -8.80 23.72 18.32
CA ASP A 115 -9.80 24.52 19.08
C ASP A 115 -9.32 24.86 20.51
N VAL A 116 -8.58 23.94 21.17
CA VAL A 116 -8.02 24.20 22.50
C VAL A 116 -6.89 25.25 22.45
N ALA A 117 -6.00 25.17 21.45
CA ALA A 117 -4.92 26.13 21.30
C ALA A 117 -5.43 27.56 21.01
N ASP A 118 -6.48 27.71 20.19
CA ASP A 118 -7.08 29.02 19.90
C ASP A 118 -7.79 29.64 21.12
N ARG A 119 -8.37 28.82 22.02
CA ARG A 119 -9.00 29.31 23.26
C ARG A 119 -8.02 29.89 24.27
N ASP A 120 -6.78 29.42 24.31
CA ASP A 120 -5.76 29.90 25.27
C ASP A 120 -5.11 31.24 24.83
N THR A 121 -5.44 31.73 23.64
CA THR A 121 -4.82 32.93 23.05
C THR A 121 -5.71 34.19 23.04
N ASN A 122 -6.88 34.17 23.70
CA ASN A 122 -7.87 35.26 23.73
C ASN A 122 -8.34 35.57 25.17
#